data_AF-A0A2H0TWQ4-F1
#
_entry.id   AF-A0A2H0TWQ4-F1
#
_cell.length_a   1.000
_cell.length_b   1.000
_cell.length_c   1.000
_cell.angle_alpha   90.00
_cell.angle_beta   90.00
_cell.angle_gamma   90.00
#
_symmetry.space_group_name_H-M   'P 1'
#
loop_
_entity.id
_entity.type
_entity.pdbx_description
1 polymer ?
#
loop_
_entity_poly.entity_id
_entity_poly.type
_entity_poly.pdbx_seq_one_letter_code
_entity_poly.pdbx_strand_id
1 'polypeptide(L)'
;MTKIFLFDIDKVLVHAPGYGANHTLEEAGLDVSWKEDFFRDFYKDCQRGTVDIKEVLSPYLEKAGWKKSVEAFLRSWFVYEHHPDTALLDFIQTLRAKGLPCIINSDQEPNRKQYILEEMNFKHLFDA
;
A
#
# COMPACT_ATOMS: atom_id res chain seq x y z
N MET A 1 22.96 6.22 24.79
CA MET A 1 22.75 6.08 23.33
C MET A 1 21.32 5.65 23.12
N THR A 2 20.49 6.49 22.49
CA THR A 2 19.09 6.17 22.21
C THR A 2 19.02 5.25 20.99
N LYS A 3 18.28 4.14 21.09
CA LYS A 3 18.01 3.24 19.96
C LYS A 3 16.65 3.57 19.39
N ILE A 4 16.53 3.54 18.06
CA ILE A 4 15.27 3.74 17.32
C ILE A 4 15.12 2.56 16.38
N PHE A 5 13.90 2.05 16.21
CA PHE A 5 13.56 1.02 15.25
C PHE A 5 12.80 1.64 14.08
N LEU A 6 13.28 1.39 12.87
CA LEU A 6 12.64 1.81 11.62
C LEU A 6 12.12 0.56 10.91
N PHE A 7 10.85 0.56 10.55
CA PHE A 7 10.19 -0.56 9.90
C PHE A 7 9.73 -0.16 8.50
N ASP A 8 10.13 -0.93 7.50
CA ASP A 8 9.45 -0.92 6.20
C ASP A 8 8.09 -1.61 6.31
N ILE A 9 7.20 -1.42 5.35
CA ILE A 9 5.86 -2.01 5.35
C ILE A 9 5.84 -3.28 4.51
N ASP A 10 6.12 -3.16 3.22
CA ASP A 10 5.90 -4.24 2.27
C ASP A 10 6.91 -5.36 2.48
N LYS A 11 6.42 -6.59 2.68
CA LYS A 11 7.21 -7.79 3.03
C LYS A 11 7.91 -7.73 4.39
N VAL A 12 7.62 -6.72 5.22
CA VAL A 12 8.08 -6.61 6.61
C VAL A 12 6.90 -6.57 7.58
N LEU A 13 6.11 -5.51 7.57
CA LEU A 13 4.90 -5.40 8.41
C LEU A 13 3.66 -6.01 7.74
N VAL A 14 3.68 -6.16 6.41
CA VAL A 14 2.56 -6.64 5.60
C VAL A 14 3.03 -7.68 4.60
N HIS A 15 2.35 -8.84 4.55
CA HIS A 15 2.67 -9.97 3.67
C HIS A 15 1.52 -10.27 2.72
N ALA A 16 1.27 -9.36 1.77
CA ALA A 16 0.29 -9.60 0.72
C ALA A 16 0.65 -10.85 -0.12
N PRO A 17 -0.36 -11.67 -0.51
CA PRO A 17 -0.16 -12.90 -1.28
C PRO A 17 0.31 -12.65 -2.72
N GLY A 18 0.13 -11.43 -3.23
CA GLY A 18 0.62 -11.01 -4.54
C GLY A 18 0.46 -9.50 -4.73
N TYR A 19 0.53 -9.06 -5.99
CA TYR A 19 0.30 -7.65 -6.35
C TYR A 19 -1.19 -7.38 -6.52
N GLY A 20 -1.75 -6.46 -5.71
CA GLY A 20 -3.20 -6.25 -5.68
C GLY A 20 -3.77 -5.61 -6.95
N ALA A 21 -2.99 -4.80 -7.67
CA ALA A 21 -3.41 -4.30 -8.97
C ALA A 21 -3.64 -5.43 -10.00
N ASN A 22 -2.75 -6.44 -10.03
CA ASN A 22 -2.91 -7.59 -10.92
C ASN A 22 -4.14 -8.40 -10.53
N HIS A 23 -4.22 -8.76 -9.24
CA HIS A 23 -5.32 -9.57 -8.74
C HIS A 23 -6.68 -8.90 -8.99
N THR A 24 -6.78 -7.59 -8.79
CA THR A 24 -8.02 -6.83 -9.02
C THR A 24 -8.49 -6.91 -10.48
N LEU A 25 -7.56 -6.86 -11.44
CA LEU A 25 -7.89 -6.99 -12.87
C LEU A 25 -8.20 -8.43 -13.27
N GLU A 26 -7.41 -9.39 -12.77
CA GLU A 26 -7.59 -10.83 -13.02
C GLU A 26 -8.94 -11.33 -12.52
N GLU A 27 -9.34 -10.94 -11.31
CA GLU A 27 -10.67 -11.24 -10.73
C GLU A 27 -11.82 -10.64 -11.57
N ALA A 28 -11.57 -9.54 -12.27
CA ALA A 28 -12.52 -8.93 -13.20
C ALA A 28 -12.46 -9.54 -14.62
N GLY A 29 -11.59 -10.53 -14.86
CA GLY A 29 -11.39 -11.15 -16.17
C GLY A 29 -10.78 -10.20 -17.21
N LEU A 30 -10.00 -9.20 -16.77
CA LEU A 30 -9.41 -8.18 -17.63
C LEU A 30 -7.92 -8.45 -17.88
N ASP A 31 -7.45 -7.93 -19.01
CA ASP A 31 -6.04 -8.00 -19.38
C ASP A 31 -5.19 -7.11 -18.46
N VAL A 32 -4.07 -7.68 -17.99
CA VAL A 32 -3.10 -7.05 -17.11
C VAL A 32 -1.90 -6.47 -17.87
N SER A 33 -1.79 -6.68 -19.18
CA SER A 33 -0.60 -6.31 -19.96
C SER A 33 -0.26 -4.81 -19.94
N TRP A 34 -1.26 -3.94 -19.87
CA TRP A 34 -1.07 -2.48 -19.89
C TRP A 34 -0.36 -1.93 -18.65
N LYS A 35 -0.38 -2.66 -17.53
CA LYS A 35 0.09 -2.14 -16.23
C LYS A 35 1.59 -1.88 -16.23
N GLU A 36 2.35 -2.60 -17.04
CA GLU A 36 3.80 -2.42 -17.13
C GLU A 36 4.13 -0.99 -17.53
N ASP A 37 3.37 -0.41 -18.45
CA ASP A 37 3.54 0.99 -18.86
C ASP A 37 3.22 1.95 -17.71
N PHE A 38 2.08 1.76 -17.04
CA PHE A 38 1.71 2.58 -15.89
C PHE A 38 2.76 2.53 -14.76
N PHE A 39 3.19 1.33 -14.36
CA PHE A 39 4.15 1.16 -13.28
C PHE A 39 5.54 1.69 -13.62
N ARG A 40 5.96 1.56 -14.88
CA ARG A 40 7.24 2.08 -15.36
C ARG A 40 7.24 3.60 -15.49
N ASP A 41 6.17 4.16 -16.05
CA ASP A 41 6.18 5.55 -16.52
C ASP A 41 5.63 6.54 -15.48
N PHE A 42 4.69 6.12 -14.61
CA PHE A 42 3.98 7.04 -13.70
C PHE A 42 4.04 6.68 -12.22
N TYR A 43 4.14 5.40 -11.87
CA TYR A 43 3.95 4.99 -10.48
C TYR A 43 4.98 5.57 -9.51
N LYS A 44 6.23 5.79 -9.96
CA LYS A 44 7.26 6.41 -9.13
C LYS A 44 6.91 7.85 -8.71
N ASP A 45 6.25 8.60 -9.57
CA ASP A 45 5.81 9.97 -9.27
C ASP A 45 4.53 9.97 -8.43
N CYS A 46 3.66 8.97 -8.61
CA CYS A 46 2.55 8.71 -7.70
C CYS A 46 3.05 8.39 -6.28
N GLN A 47 4.05 7.52 -6.16
CA GLN A 47 4.64 7.11 -4.88
C GLN A 47 5.26 8.30 -4.12
N ARG A 48 5.78 9.29 -4.84
CA ARG A 48 6.28 10.55 -4.27
C ARG A 48 5.19 11.57 -3.96
N GLY A 49 3.96 11.34 -4.44
CA GLY A 49 2.85 12.28 -4.35
C GLY A 49 2.99 13.50 -5.26
N THR A 50 3.85 13.46 -6.28
CA THR A 50 3.97 14.54 -7.27
C THR A 50 2.86 14.50 -8.32
N VAL A 51 2.20 13.34 -8.48
CA VAL A 51 1.04 13.12 -9.34
C VAL A 51 0.03 12.30 -8.55
N ASP A 52 -1.27 12.60 -8.66
CA ASP A 52 -2.31 11.76 -8.05
C ASP A 52 -2.49 10.49 -8.89
N ILE A 53 -2.35 9.33 -8.25
CA ILE A 53 -2.57 8.04 -8.90
C ILE A 53 -3.93 7.95 -9.56
N LYS A 54 -4.98 8.59 -9.02
CA LYS A 54 -6.34 8.54 -9.58
C LYS A 54 -6.42 9.18 -10.96
N GLU A 55 -5.67 10.27 -11.18
CA GLU A 55 -5.66 11.00 -12.44
C GLU A 55 -4.98 10.20 -13.54
N VAL A 56 -3.80 9.63 -13.24
CA VAL A 56 -3.03 8.88 -14.24
C VAL A 56 -3.51 7.46 -14.45
N LEU A 57 -4.14 6.83 -13.46
CA LEU A 57 -4.60 5.45 -13.56
C LEU A 57 -5.92 5.32 -14.34
N SER A 58 -6.79 6.34 -14.30
CA SER A 58 -8.12 6.29 -14.94
C SER A 58 -8.08 5.92 -16.44
N PRO A 59 -7.25 6.55 -17.29
CA PRO A 59 -7.19 6.22 -18.72
C PRO A 59 -6.76 4.77 -18.99
N TYR A 60 -5.90 4.22 -18.13
CA TYR A 60 -5.47 2.84 -18.27
C TYR A 60 -6.57 1.85 -17.85
N LEU A 61 -7.30 2.14 -16.78
CA LEU A 61 -8.45 1.34 -16.35
C LEU A 61 -9.55 1.33 -17.42
N GLU A 62 -9.82 2.48 -18.04
CA GLU A 62 -10.74 2.58 -19.17
C GLU A 62 -10.29 1.71 -20.35
N LYS A 63 -9.00 1.78 -20.73
CA LYS A 63 -8.41 0.96 -21.79
C LYS A 63 -8.47 -0.54 -21.46
N ALA A 64 -8.30 -0.90 -20.19
CA ALA A 64 -8.42 -2.27 -19.70
C ALA A 64 -9.85 -2.82 -19.72
N GLY A 65 -10.85 -1.95 -19.88
CA GLY A 65 -12.26 -2.32 -19.83
C GLY A 65 -12.85 -2.35 -18.41
N TRP A 66 -12.16 -1.80 -17.41
CA TRP A 66 -12.69 -1.66 -16.06
C TRP A 66 -13.94 -0.79 -16.07
N LYS A 67 -15.01 -1.25 -15.41
CA LYS A 67 -16.33 -0.61 -15.47
C LYS A 67 -16.72 0.17 -14.22
N LYS A 68 -15.95 0.04 -13.14
CA LYS A 68 -16.19 0.76 -11.88
C LYS A 68 -15.29 2.01 -11.82
N SER A 69 -15.40 2.80 -10.75
CA SER A 69 -14.54 3.96 -10.58
C SER A 69 -13.08 3.58 -10.25
N VAL A 70 -12.17 4.53 -10.38
CA VAL A 70 -10.76 4.37 -9.99
C VAL A 70 -10.62 4.14 -8.48
N GLU A 71 -11.48 4.76 -7.67
CA GLU A 71 -11.53 4.53 -6.22
C GLU A 71 -11.95 3.10 -5.90
N ALA A 72 -12.92 2.55 -6.63
CA ALA A 72 -13.32 1.15 -6.45
C ALA A 72 -12.20 0.18 -6.82
N PHE A 73 -11.38 0.53 -7.83
CA PHE A 73 -10.18 -0.22 -8.17
C PHE A 73 -9.14 -0.18 -7.05
N LEU A 74 -8.76 1.02 -6.59
CA LEU A 74 -7.80 1.21 -5.51
C LEU A 74 -8.27 0.53 -4.21
N ARG A 75 -9.57 0.61 -3.87
CA ARG A 75 -10.12 -0.10 -2.70
C ARG A 75 -9.93 -1.60 -2.82
N SER A 76 -10.22 -2.19 -3.99
CA SER A 76 -10.06 -3.63 -4.22
C SER A 76 -8.59 -4.05 -4.11
N TRP A 77 -7.69 -3.25 -4.71
CA TRP A 77 -6.25 -3.43 -4.59
C TRP A 77 -5.81 -3.40 -3.11
N PHE A 78 -6.11 -2.33 -2.38
CA PHE A 78 -5.63 -2.16 -1.00
C PHE A 78 -6.22 -3.19 -0.05
N VAL A 79 -7.46 -3.61 -0.26
CA VAL A 79 -8.07 -4.72 0.50
C VAL A 79 -7.33 -6.02 0.25
N TYR A 80 -6.99 -6.35 -1.01
CA TYR A 80 -6.22 -7.54 -1.31
C TYR A 80 -4.82 -7.53 -0.66
N GLU A 81 -4.22 -6.37 -0.49
CA GLU A 81 -2.91 -6.25 0.16
C GLU A 81 -2.97 -6.10 1.69
N HIS A 82 -4.16 -6.11 2.29
CA HIS A 82 -4.37 -5.93 3.74
C HIS A 82 -4.06 -7.20 4.54
N HIS A 83 -2.77 -7.54 4.67
CA HIS A 83 -2.28 -8.74 5.34
C HIS A 83 -1.18 -8.42 6.38
N PRO A 84 -1.52 -7.77 7.52
CA PRO A 84 -0.55 -7.39 8.54
C PRO A 84 0.04 -8.61 9.25
N ASP A 85 1.34 -8.57 9.53
CA ASP A 85 1.99 -9.55 10.42
C ASP A 85 1.64 -9.23 11.88
N THR A 86 0.54 -9.82 12.34
CA THR A 86 0.08 -9.64 13.72
C THR A 86 1.13 -10.03 14.77
N ALA A 87 1.94 -11.05 14.53
CA ALA A 87 2.95 -11.49 15.48
C ALA A 87 4.10 -10.47 15.59
N LEU A 88 4.53 -9.91 14.46
CA LEU A 88 5.52 -8.83 14.46
C LEU A 88 4.96 -7.56 15.09
N LEU A 89 3.71 -7.19 14.79
CA LEU A 89 3.06 -6.01 15.38
C LEU A 89 2.96 -6.13 16.91
N ASP A 90 2.60 -7.30 17.42
CA ASP A 90 2.56 -7.58 18.86
C ASP A 90 3.96 -7.45 19.49
N PHE A 91 4.99 -7.98 18.83
CA PHE A 91 6.38 -7.83 19.28
C PHE A 91 6.80 -6.35 19.33
N ILE A 92 6.44 -5.55 18.31
CA ILE A 92 6.72 -4.12 18.26
C ILE A 92 6.06 -3.39 19.45
N GLN A 93 4.85 -3.79 19.85
CA GLN A 93 4.22 -3.20 21.04
C GLN A 93 5.04 -3.47 22.32
N THR A 94 5.73 -4.61 22.42
CA THR A 94 6.63 -4.89 23.56
C THR A 94 7.88 -3.98 23.55
N LEU A 95 8.37 -3.58 22.38
CA LEU A 95 9.48 -2.61 22.26
C LEU A 95 9.01 -1.22 22.68
N ARG A 96 7.85 -0.79 22.20
CA ARG A 96 7.23 0.50 22.54
C ARG A 96 6.96 0.62 24.05
N ALA A 97 6.45 -0.45 24.68
CA ALA A 97 6.23 -0.48 26.13
C ALA A 97 7.52 -0.31 26.96
N LYS A 98 8.69 -0.58 26.38
CA LYS A 98 10.01 -0.34 26.99
C LYS A 98 10.55 1.07 26.74
N GLY A 99 9.76 1.94 26.11
CA GLY A 99 10.16 3.30 25.76
C GLY A 99 11.10 3.38 24.55
N LEU A 100 11.13 2.35 23.69
CA LEU A 100 11.91 2.35 22.46
C LEU A 100 11.06 2.87 21.29
N PRO A 101 11.46 3.98 20.62
CA PRO A 101 10.71 4.51 19.49
C PRO A 101 10.65 3.52 18.32
N CYS A 102 9.46 3.31 17.80
CA CYS A 102 9.17 2.44 16.66
C CYS A 102 8.46 3.25 15.58
N ILE A 103 9.13 3.46 14.45
CA ILE A 103 8.73 4.38 13.39
C ILE A 103 8.59 3.61 12.08
N ILE A 104 7.60 3.97 11.27
CA ILE A 104 7.48 3.48 9.90
C ILE A 104 8.37 4.31 8.98
N ASN A 105 9.17 3.65 8.16
CA ASN A 105 9.96 4.28 7.11
C ASN A 105 9.83 3.47 5.82
N SER A 106 8.81 3.80 5.02
CA SER A 106 8.42 3.07 3.82
C SER A 106 7.95 4.02 2.71
N ASP A 107 8.26 3.68 1.46
CA ASP A 107 7.82 4.42 0.29
C ASP A 107 6.38 4.02 -0.07
N GLN A 108 5.42 4.89 0.23
CA GLN A 108 3.99 4.61 0.01
C GLN A 108 3.32 5.71 -0.79
N GLU A 109 2.63 5.31 -1.86
CA GLU A 109 1.73 6.20 -2.58
C GLU A 109 0.69 6.81 -1.61
N PRO A 110 0.37 8.11 -1.71
CA PRO A 110 -0.46 8.81 -0.71
C PRO A 110 -1.80 8.16 -0.36
N ASN A 111 -2.55 7.65 -1.34
CA ASN A 111 -3.83 6.98 -1.08
C ASN A 111 -3.62 5.64 -0.34
N ARG A 112 -2.59 4.88 -0.72
CA ARG A 112 -2.20 3.64 0.01
C ARG A 112 -1.73 3.95 1.43
N LYS A 113 -0.92 5.01 1.61
CA LYS A 113 -0.48 5.48 2.93
C LYS A 113 -1.67 5.80 3.82
N GLN A 114 -2.67 6.52 3.31
CA GLN A 114 -3.88 6.83 4.06
C GLN A 114 -4.61 5.54 4.48
N TYR A 115 -4.80 4.60 3.55
CA TYR A 115 -5.42 3.31 3.86
C TYR A 115 -4.65 2.53 4.95
N ILE A 116 -3.32 2.50 4.88
CA ILE A 116 -2.49 1.82 5.89
C ILE A 116 -2.68 2.45 7.28
N LEU A 117 -2.65 3.78 7.35
CA LEU A 117 -2.78 4.49 8.62
C LEU A 117 -4.16 4.33 9.23
N GLU A 118 -5.21 4.42 8.42
CA GLU A 118 -6.60 4.47 8.87
C GLU A 118 -7.24 3.08 8.93
N GLU A 119 -7.16 2.31 7.86
CA GLU A 119 -7.89 1.04 7.69
C GLU A 119 -7.08 -0.14 8.21
N MET A 120 -5.74 -0.14 8.04
CA MET A 120 -4.87 -1.13 8.70
C MET A 120 -4.52 -0.74 10.14
N ASN A 121 -5.01 0.41 10.62
CA ASN A 121 -4.85 0.91 11.98
C ASN A 121 -3.38 1.23 12.38
N PHE A 122 -2.47 1.41 11.42
CA PHE A 122 -1.04 1.62 11.73
C PHE A 122 -0.78 2.96 12.43
N LYS A 123 -1.69 3.94 12.30
CA LYS A 123 -1.60 5.25 12.96
C LYS A 123 -1.41 5.18 14.47
N HIS A 124 -1.90 4.11 15.10
CA HIS A 124 -1.86 3.95 16.56
C HIS A 124 -0.82 2.90 17.01
N LEU A 125 -0.26 2.15 16.07
CA LEU A 125 0.68 1.06 16.33
C LEU A 125 2.15 1.50 16.30
N PHE A 126 2.42 2.70 15.79
CA PHE A 126 3.76 3.28 15.63
C PHE A 126 3.79 4.72 16.16
N ASP A 127 4.99 5.26 16.33
CA ASP A 127 5.22 6.58 16.91
C ASP A 127 5.37 7.68 15.85
N ALA A 128 5.68 7.31 14.61
CA ALA A 128 5.70 8.18 13.43
C ALA A 128 5.56 7.35 12.14
#